data_AF-A0A6V8CDE0-F1
#
_entry.id   AF-A0A6V8CDE0-F1
#
_cell.length_a   1.000
_cell.length_b   1.000
_cell.length_c   1.000
_cell.angle_alpha   90.00
_cell.angle_beta   90.00
_cell.angle_gamma   90.00
#
_symmetry.space_group_name_H-M   'P 1'
#
loop_
_entity.id
_entity.type
_entity.pdbx_description
1 polymer ?
#
loop_
_entity_poly.entity_id
_entity_poly.type
_entity_poly.pdbx_seq_one_letter_code
_entity_poly.pdbx_strand_id
1 'polypeptide(L)'
;AWADRLGDVEAIVAPEWAAYAKTGVTRERPPTQSNWWHLRAAAVLRKVARQGPIGITALSQAFGGYKDNGSMPNTPAAGSRHV
;
A
#
# COMPACT_ATOMS: atom_id res chain seq x y z
N ALA A 1 -12.06 6.47 10.37
CA ALA A 1 -12.49 5.56 11.46
C ALA A 1 -11.45 4.50 11.81
N TRP A 2 -11.13 3.52 10.93
CA TRP A 2 -10.12 2.49 11.28
C TRP A 2 -8.68 2.99 11.18
N ALA A 3 -8.35 3.80 10.17
CA ALA A 3 -7.00 4.35 10.04
C ALA A 3 -6.64 5.29 11.19
N ASP A 4 -7.59 6.11 11.65
CA ASP A 4 -7.37 7.03 12.77
C ASP A 4 -7.06 6.27 14.06
N ARG A 5 -7.82 5.19 14.34
CA ARG A 5 -7.54 4.30 15.48
C ARG A 5 -6.17 3.63 15.41
N LEU A 6 -5.64 3.36 14.21
CA LEU A 6 -4.29 2.80 14.09
C LEU A 6 -3.21 3.87 14.31
N GLY A 7 -3.53 5.15 14.10
CA GLY A 7 -2.64 6.25 14.46
C GLY A 7 -2.44 6.38 15.98
N ASP A 8 -3.42 5.93 16.77
CA ASP A 8 -3.34 5.90 18.23
C ASP A 8 -2.55 4.70 18.78
N VAL A 9 -2.20 3.72 17.92
CA VAL A 9 -1.47 2.52 18.32
C VAL A 9 0.04 2.77 18.21
N GLU A 10 0.72 2.88 19.35
CA GLU A 10 2.16 3.17 19.43
C GLU A 10 3.05 2.17 18.66
N ALA A 11 2.59 0.93 18.46
CA ALA A 11 3.33 -0.08 17.70
C ALA A 11 3.33 0.14 16.17
N ILE A 12 2.40 0.94 15.64
CA ILE A 12 2.25 1.18 14.19
C ILE A 12 2.79 2.55 13.86
N VAL A 13 4.10 2.63 13.71
CA VAL A 13 4.79 3.87 13.35
C VAL A 13 5.12 3.85 11.86
N ALA A 14 4.90 4.97 11.18
CA ALA A 14 5.35 5.15 9.81
C ALA A 14 6.88 5.22 9.78
N PRO A 15 7.56 4.39 8.97
CA PRO A 15 9.01 4.43 8.85
C PRO A 15 9.45 5.72 8.14
N GLU A 16 10.68 6.17 8.39
CA GLU A 16 11.20 7.45 7.85
C GLU A 16 11.11 7.54 6.32
N TRP A 17 11.35 6.43 5.63
CA TRP A 17 11.28 6.39 4.17
C TRP A 17 9.86 6.53 3.61
N ALA A 18 8.81 6.35 4.43
CA ALA A 18 7.41 6.46 4.00
C ALA A 18 7.05 7.87 3.53
N ALA A 19 7.76 8.91 3.96
CA ALA A 19 7.54 10.27 3.47
C ALA A 19 7.91 10.44 1.99
N TYR A 20 8.81 9.59 1.47
CA TYR A 20 9.39 9.73 0.13
C TYR A 20 8.97 8.61 -0.83
N ALA A 21 8.58 7.46 -0.29
CA ALA A 21 8.26 6.29 -1.09
C ALA A 21 6.89 6.39 -1.78
N LYS A 22 6.82 5.80 -2.97
CA LYS A 22 5.56 5.49 -3.64
C LYS A 22 5.08 4.08 -3.26
N THR A 23 3.77 3.87 -3.31
CA THR A 23 3.13 2.61 -2.89
C THR A 23 3.34 1.44 -3.86
N GLY A 24 3.88 1.69 -5.06
CA GLY A 24 4.17 0.65 -6.04
C GLY A 24 4.72 1.23 -7.35
N VAL A 25 5.18 0.35 -8.23
CA VAL A 25 5.72 0.74 -9.55
C VAL A 25 4.66 1.37 -10.45
N THR A 26 3.39 1.03 -10.22
CA THR A 26 2.22 1.54 -10.95
C THR A 26 1.90 3.00 -10.64
N ARG A 27 2.46 3.57 -9.57
CA ARG A 27 2.26 4.97 -9.21
C ARG A 27 3.42 5.82 -9.71
N GLU A 28 3.10 7.03 -10.15
CA GLU A 28 4.08 8.05 -10.53
C GLU A 28 4.44 8.95 -9.35
N ARG A 29 3.47 9.26 -8.49
CA ARG A 29 3.63 10.19 -7.36
C ARG A 29 3.42 9.48 -6.02
N PRO A 30 4.14 9.90 -4.96
CA PRO A 30 3.86 9.48 -3.59
C PRO A 30 2.43 9.87 -3.15
N PRO A 31 1.87 9.20 -2.14
CA PRO A 31 0.60 9.60 -1.55
C PRO A 31 0.65 11.00 -0.95
N THR A 32 -0.40 11.79 -1.13
CA THR A 32 -0.49 13.17 -0.61
C THR A 32 -1.08 13.26 0.80
N GLN A 33 -1.77 12.22 1.27
CA GLN A 33 -2.42 12.20 2.57
C GLN A 33 -1.39 11.91 3.67
N SER A 34 -1.38 12.68 4.75
CA SER A 34 -0.41 12.51 5.84
C SER A 34 -0.56 11.18 6.59
N ASN A 35 -1.79 10.67 6.70
CA ASN A 35 -2.10 9.39 7.35
C ASN A 35 -2.11 8.19 6.38
N TRP A 36 -1.49 8.31 5.19
CA TRP A 36 -1.55 7.27 4.16
C TRP A 36 -1.01 5.91 4.65
N TRP A 37 0.01 5.92 5.52
CA TRP A 37 0.59 4.71 6.09
C TRP A 37 -0.44 3.93 6.92
N HIS A 38 -1.16 4.64 7.79
CA HIS A 38 -2.23 4.06 8.62
C HIS A 38 -3.43 3.61 7.77
N LEU A 39 -3.75 4.33 6.69
CA LEU A 39 -4.77 3.91 5.72
C LEU A 39 -4.38 2.60 5.02
N ARG A 40 -3.12 2.47 4.64
CA ARG A 40 -2.58 1.26 4.03
C ARG A 40 -2.61 0.09 5.01
N ALA A 41 -2.15 0.30 6.24
CA ALA A 41 -2.18 -0.70 7.32
C ALA A 41 -3.62 -1.17 7.59
N ALA A 42 -4.59 -0.26 7.70
CA ALA A 42 -6.00 -0.61 7.87
C ALA A 42 -6.55 -1.45 6.72
N ALA A 43 -6.18 -1.11 5.48
CA ALA A 43 -6.60 -1.87 4.30
C ALA A 43 -5.99 -3.28 4.25
N VAL A 44 -4.72 -3.43 4.65
CA VAL A 44 -4.03 -4.73 4.75
C VAL A 44 -4.71 -5.59 5.81
N LEU A 45 -4.89 -5.06 7.04
CA LEU A 45 -5.55 -5.78 8.13
C LEU A 45 -6.95 -6.24 7.74
N ARG A 46 -7.72 -5.40 7.05
CA ARG A 46 -9.05 -5.76 6.57
C ARG A 46 -9.02 -6.92 5.56
N LYS A 47 -8.02 -6.95 4.65
CA LYS A 47 -7.90 -8.06 3.68
C LYS A 47 -7.53 -9.36 4.39
N VAL A 48 -6.54 -9.32 5.30
CA VAL A 48 -6.14 -10.49 6.10
C VAL A 48 -7.33 -11.02 6.92
N ALA A 49 -8.06 -10.14 7.61
CA ALA A 49 -9.23 -10.53 8.39
C ALA A 49 -10.35 -11.18 7.54
N ARG A 50 -10.49 -10.78 6.27
CA ARG A 50 -11.53 -11.32 5.38
C ARG A 50 -11.13 -12.58 4.60
N GLN A 51 -9.86 -12.67 4.21
CA GLN A 51 -9.36 -13.71 3.30
C GLN A 51 -8.58 -14.80 4.06
N GLY A 52 -8.39 -14.64 5.36
CA GLY A 52 -7.57 -15.54 6.17
C GLY A 52 -6.07 -15.26 6.00
N PRO A 53 -5.21 -16.26 6.27
CA PRO A 53 -3.77 -16.11 6.09
C PRO A 53 -3.46 -15.88 4.61
N ILE A 54 -2.98 -14.68 4.28
CA ILE A 54 -2.61 -14.27 2.92
C ILE A 54 -1.14 -13.87 2.89
N GLY A 55 -0.41 -14.38 1.90
CA GLY A 55 1.01 -14.06 1.72
C GLY A 55 1.24 -12.66 1.17
N ILE A 56 2.46 -12.15 1.39
CA ILE A 56 2.90 -10.82 0.95
C ILE A 56 2.75 -10.66 -0.57
N THR A 57 3.04 -11.69 -1.36
CA THR A 57 2.89 -11.64 -2.82
C THR A 57 1.45 -11.44 -3.25
N ALA A 58 0.50 -12.15 -2.64
CA ALA A 58 -0.92 -12.01 -2.96
C ALA A 58 -1.47 -10.65 -2.52
N LEU A 59 -1.03 -10.12 -1.37
CA LEU A 59 -1.35 -8.75 -0.95
C LEU A 59 -0.80 -7.72 -1.94
N SER A 60 0.47 -7.85 -2.33
CA SER A 60 1.12 -6.98 -3.31
C SER A 60 0.38 -6.98 -4.65
N GLN A 61 -0.08 -8.13 -5.13
CA GLN A 61 -0.92 -8.19 -6.34
C GLN A 61 -2.29 -7.54 -6.14
N ALA A 62 -2.91 -7.74 -4.97
CA ALA A 62 -4.22 -7.17 -4.67
C ALA A 62 -4.21 -5.63 -4.51
N PHE A 63 -3.03 -5.06 -4.31
CA PHE A 63 -2.78 -3.61 -4.29
C PHE A 63 -1.99 -3.10 -5.51
N GLY A 64 -1.72 -3.99 -6.46
CA GLY A 64 -1.16 -3.65 -7.75
C GLY A 64 -2.18 -2.95 -8.63
N GLY A 65 -1.84 -2.80 -9.89
CA GLY A 65 -2.69 -2.16 -10.86
C GLY A 65 -2.01 -2.09 -12.21
N TYR A 66 -2.39 -1.09 -12.97
CA TYR A 66 -1.86 -0.84 -14.29
C TYR A 66 -0.65 0.07 -14.23
N LYS A 67 0.39 -0.27 -14.99
CA LYS A 67 1.58 0.55 -15.16
C LYS A 67 1.55 1.18 -16.55
N ASP A 68 1.62 2.50 -16.58
CA ASP A 68 1.85 3.26 -17.80
C ASP A 68 3.31 3.09 -18.26
N ASN A 69 3.50 2.60 -19.48
CA ASN A 69 4.81 2.42 -20.11
C ASN A 69 5.09 3.49 -21.18
N GLY A 70 4.36 4.61 -21.17
CA GLY A 70 4.51 5.72 -22.11
C GLY A 70 3.97 5.36 -23.48
N SER A 71 4.87 5.24 -24.46
CA SER A 71 4.49 4.92 -25.84
C SER A 71 4.21 3.43 -26.09
N MET A 72 4.61 2.55 -25.15
CA MET A 72 4.36 1.11 -25.24
C MET A 72 3.00 0.75 -24.61
N PRO A 73 2.40 -0.38 -25.01
CA PRO A 73 1.22 -0.90 -24.33
C PRO A 73 1.46 -1.06 -22.84
N ASN A 74 0.43 -0.73 -22.09
CA ASN A 74 0.50 -0.74 -20.66
C ASN A 74 0.27 -2.14 -20.10
N THR A 75 0.90 -2.40 -18.95
CA THR A 75 1.01 -3.74 -18.41
C THR A 75 0.56 -3.79 -16.94
N PRO A 76 0.04 -4.94 -16.47
CA PRO A 76 -0.23 -5.12 -15.05
C PRO A 76 1.09 -5.16 -14.26
N ALA A 77 1.11 -4.54 -13.09
CA ALA A 77 2.24 -4.63 -12.17
C ALA A 77 1.78 -4.65 -10.72
N ALA A 78 2.54 -5.35 -9.88
CA ALA A 78 2.24 -5.52 -8.47
C ALA A 78 2.55 -4.25 -7.66
N GLY A 79 1.89 -4.10 -6.52
CA GLY A 79 2.21 -3.07 -5.53
C GLY A 79 3.55 -3.36 -4.84
N SER A 80 4.12 -2.36 -4.15
CA SER A 80 5.33 -2.57 -3.36
C SER A 80 5.10 -3.64 -2.30
N ARG A 81 6.12 -4.48 -2.04
CA ARG A 81 6.12 -5.47 -0.96
C ARG A 81 6.69 -4.94 0.35
N HIS A 82 7.31 -3.76 0.30
CA HIS A 82 7.82 -3.05 1.49
C HIS A 82 6.74 -2.18 2.16
N VAL A 83 5.58 -2.00 1.49
CA VAL A 83 4.47 -1.13 1.86
C VAL A 83 3.17 -1.91 2.05
#